data_AF-A0A9D2G144-F1
#
_entry.id   AF-A0A9D2G144-F1
#
_cell.length_a   1.000
_cell.length_b   1.000
_cell.length_c   1.000
_cell.angle_alpha   90.00
_cell.angle_beta   90.00
_cell.angle_gamma   90.00
#
_symmetry.space_group_name_H-M   'P 1'
#
loop_
_entity.id
_entity.type
_entity.pdbx_description
1 polymer ?
#
loop_
_entity_poly.entity_id
_entity_poly.type
_entity_poly.pdbx_seq_one_letter_code
_entity_poly.pdbx_strand_id
1 'polypeptide(L)'
;ITTAIAVGVSESLGGIVSLTVAVVVFTGIVGSVIAPTLFKVANIHDPVAQGVALGSSAHAMGTAKAIELGEVQGAMSGLSIVVTGIVVVILAPFAQPMIELLFG
;
A
#
# COMPACT_ATOMS: atom_id res chain seq x y z
N ILE A 1 0.14 3.19 -0.78
CA ILE A 1 0.14 3.96 0.49
C ILE A 1 -1.24 4.58 0.69
N THR A 2 -1.53 5.17 1.86
CA THR A 2 -2.83 5.84 2.06
C THR A 2 -2.99 7.02 1.10
N THR A 3 -4.23 7.35 0.77
CA THR A 3 -4.55 8.45 -0.14
C THR A 3 -3.88 9.76 0.27
N ALA A 4 -3.85 10.07 1.58
CA ALA A 4 -3.21 11.29 2.09
C ALA A 4 -1.72 11.38 1.74
N ILE A 5 -0.96 10.29 1.95
CA ILE A 5 0.48 10.26 1.62
C ILE A 5 0.65 10.33 0.09
N ALA A 6 -0.18 9.60 -0.67
CA ALA A 6 -0.05 9.54 -2.12
C ALA A 6 -0.33 10.89 -2.79
N VAL A 7 -1.34 11.62 -2.30
CA VAL A 7 -1.66 12.99 -2.75
C VAL A 7 -0.48 13.90 -2.49
N GLY A 8 0.07 13.95 -1.27
CA GLY A 8 1.19 14.83 -0.94
C GLY A 8 2.46 14.54 -1.76
N VAL A 9 2.76 13.26 -2.01
CA VAL A 9 3.88 12.88 -2.89
C VAL A 9 3.60 13.27 -4.34
N SER A 10 2.38 13.00 -4.85
CA SER A 10 2.00 13.34 -6.22
C SER A 10 2.08 14.85 -6.48
N GLU A 11 1.61 15.68 -5.56
CA GLU A 11 1.70 17.14 -5.67
C GLU A 11 3.16 17.60 -5.68
N SER A 12 3.99 17.06 -4.79
CA SER A 12 5.40 17.44 -4.68
C SER A 12 6.23 17.11 -5.93
N LEU A 13 5.83 16.06 -6.67
CA LEU A 13 6.51 15.63 -7.90
C LEU A 13 5.83 16.16 -9.18
N GLY A 14 4.81 17.02 -9.07
CA GLY A 14 4.07 17.56 -10.22
C GLY A 14 3.16 16.56 -10.94
N GLY A 15 2.77 15.46 -10.28
CA GLY A 15 1.90 14.42 -10.83
C GLY A 15 0.41 14.78 -10.84
N ILE A 16 -0.40 13.99 -11.55
CA ILE A 16 -1.85 14.19 -11.67
C ILE A 16 -2.56 13.56 -10.46
N VAL A 17 -2.88 14.39 -9.46
CA VAL A 17 -3.48 13.94 -8.18
C VAL A 17 -4.75 13.10 -8.37
N SER A 18 -5.64 13.48 -9.28
CA SER A 18 -6.89 12.75 -9.54
C SER A 18 -6.64 11.31 -10.02
N LEU A 19 -5.65 11.11 -10.89
CA LEU A 19 -5.23 9.79 -11.36
C LEU A 19 -4.57 9.00 -10.23
N THR A 20 -3.70 9.64 -9.44
CA THR A 20 -3.06 9.02 -8.27
C THR A 20 -4.09 8.45 -7.30
N VAL A 21 -5.11 9.24 -6.94
CA VAL A 21 -6.19 8.78 -6.06
C VAL A 21 -6.94 7.59 -6.67
N ALA A 22 -7.30 7.68 -7.96
CA ALA A 22 -8.00 6.60 -8.65
C ALA A 22 -7.21 5.28 -8.63
N VAL A 23 -5.91 5.33 -8.92
CA VAL A 23 -5.03 4.15 -8.92
C VAL A 23 -4.84 3.59 -7.50
N VAL A 24 -4.63 4.45 -6.49
CA VAL A 24 -4.45 4.01 -5.09
C VAL A 24 -5.71 3.30 -4.57
N VAL A 25 -6.89 3.85 -4.86
CA VAL A 25 -8.16 3.22 -4.45
C VAL A 25 -8.37 1.90 -5.19
N PHE A 26 -8.17 1.90 -6.52
CA PHE A 26 -8.34 0.70 -7.33
C PHE A 26 -7.43 -0.44 -6.87
N THR A 27 -6.13 -0.17 -6.75
CA THR A 27 -5.13 -1.16 -6.29
C THR A 27 -5.43 -1.65 -4.88
N GLY A 28 -5.84 -0.76 -3.97
CA GLY A 28 -6.25 -1.12 -2.61
C GLY A 28 -7.45 -2.09 -2.58
N ILE A 29 -8.48 -1.84 -3.38
CA ILE A 29 -9.66 -2.71 -3.49
C ILE A 29 -9.30 -4.06 -4.09
N VAL A 30 -8.58 -4.06 -5.21
CA VAL A 30 -8.19 -5.30 -5.90
C VAL A 30 -7.33 -6.17 -4.97
N GLY A 31 -6.34 -5.58 -4.30
CA GLY A 31 -5.48 -6.30 -3.37
C GLY A 31 -6.24 -6.89 -2.19
N SER A 32 -7.17 -6.14 -1.58
CA SER A 32 -7.93 -6.62 -0.42
C SER A 32 -8.93 -7.73 -0.77
N VAL A 33 -9.48 -7.71 -2.00
CA VAL A 33 -10.38 -8.74 -2.51
C VAL A 33 -9.64 -10.03 -2.86
N ILE A 34 -8.46 -9.93 -3.48
CA ILE A 34 -7.69 -11.10 -3.95
C ILE A 34 -6.92 -11.77 -2.81
N ALA A 35 -6.45 -11.00 -1.81
CA ALA A 35 -5.54 -11.48 -0.78
C ALA A 35 -5.99 -12.77 -0.05
N PRO A 36 -7.25 -12.94 0.40
CA PRO A 36 -7.66 -14.17 1.08
C PRO A 36 -7.54 -15.42 0.19
N THR A 37 -7.88 -15.29 -1.10
CA THR A 37 -7.71 -16.37 -2.08
C THR A 37 -6.23 -16.67 -2.28
N LEU A 38 -5.41 -15.63 -2.40
CA LEU A 38 -3.97 -15.77 -2.56
C LEU A 38 -3.32 -16.45 -1.35
N PHE A 39 -3.73 -16.09 -0.12
CA PHE A 39 -3.24 -16.74 1.10
C PHE A 39 -3.58 -18.23 1.14
N LYS A 40 -4.78 -18.62 0.70
CA LYS A 40 -5.16 -20.04 0.61
C LYS A 40 -4.33 -20.79 -0.43
N VAL A 41 -4.18 -20.24 -1.63
CA VAL A 41 -3.43 -20.89 -2.73
C VAL A 41 -1.94 -20.98 -2.42
N ALA A 42 -1.37 -19.94 -1.78
CA ALA A 42 0.02 -19.90 -1.36
C ALA A 42 0.27 -20.57 0.00
N ASN A 43 -0.76 -21.14 0.64
CA ASN A 43 -0.68 -21.83 1.92
C ASN A 43 -0.13 -20.96 3.08
N ILE A 44 -0.46 -19.66 3.08
CA ILE A 44 -0.04 -18.68 4.08
C ILE A 44 -1.06 -18.65 5.21
N HIS A 45 -0.70 -19.24 6.35
CA HIS A 45 -1.55 -19.31 7.55
C HIS A 45 -1.11 -18.38 8.68
N ASP A 46 0.11 -17.85 8.61
CA ASP A 46 0.65 -17.01 9.65
C ASP A 46 -0.08 -15.65 9.68
N PRO A 47 -0.72 -15.27 10.80
CA PRO A 47 -1.52 -14.06 10.88
C PRO A 47 -0.67 -12.79 10.79
N VAL A 48 0.60 -12.84 11.20
CA VAL A 48 1.51 -11.71 11.06
C VAL A 48 1.84 -11.51 9.57
N ALA A 49 2.20 -12.57 8.86
CA ALA A 49 2.50 -12.51 7.43
C ALA A 49 1.30 -12.01 6.61
N GLN A 50 0.09 -12.49 6.92
CA GLN A 50 -1.14 -12.02 6.27
C GLN A 50 -1.39 -10.53 6.52
N GLY A 51 -1.24 -10.09 7.76
CA GLY A 51 -1.39 -8.68 8.13
C GLY A 51 -0.37 -7.79 7.41
N VAL A 52 0.90 -8.17 7.44
CA VAL A 52 1.98 -7.43 6.76
C VAL A 52 1.73 -7.36 5.25
N ALA A 53 1.36 -8.48 4.62
CA ALA A 53 1.06 -8.53 3.20
C ALA A 53 -0.09 -7.60 2.82
N LEU A 54 -1.20 -7.63 3.56
CA LEU A 54 -2.35 -6.75 3.34
C LEU A 54 -2.00 -5.26 3.52
N GLY A 55 -1.31 -4.92 4.60
CA GLY A 55 -0.95 -3.53 4.91
C GLY A 55 0.03 -2.93 3.92
N SER A 56 1.00 -3.71 3.44
CA SER A 56 2.01 -3.23 2.48
C SER A 56 1.49 -3.19 1.04
N SER A 57 0.59 -4.09 0.64
CA SER A 57 0.10 -4.17 -0.75
C SER A 57 -1.18 -3.37 -1.00
N ALA A 58 -2.18 -3.53 -0.11
CA ALA A 58 -3.50 -2.95 -0.24
C ALA A 58 -3.74 -1.76 0.72
N HIS A 59 -2.77 -1.45 1.58
CA HIS A 59 -2.76 -0.26 2.42
C HIS A 59 -4.03 -0.16 3.27
N ALA A 60 -4.67 1.02 3.34
CA ALA A 60 -5.84 1.23 4.20
C ALA A 60 -6.99 0.24 3.92
N MET A 61 -7.25 -0.06 2.64
CA MET A 61 -8.25 -1.05 2.24
C MET A 61 -7.83 -2.47 2.66
N GLY A 62 -6.54 -2.77 2.57
CA GLY A 62 -5.94 -4.01 3.08
C GLY A 62 -6.10 -4.16 4.59
N THR A 63 -5.89 -3.09 5.36
CA THR A 63 -6.08 -3.10 6.81
C THR A 63 -7.52 -3.34 7.20
N ALA A 64 -8.49 -2.77 6.48
CA ALA A 64 -9.90 -3.08 6.72
C ALA A 64 -10.16 -4.59 6.56
N LYS A 65 -9.67 -5.20 5.48
CA LYS A 65 -9.73 -6.66 5.29
C LYS A 65 -8.94 -7.43 6.37
N ALA A 66 -7.79 -6.93 6.79
CA ALA A 66 -6.96 -7.58 7.81
C ALA A 66 -7.70 -7.64 9.16
N ILE A 67 -8.39 -6.56 9.54
CA ILE A 67 -9.23 -6.51 10.74
C ILE A 67 -10.37 -7.52 10.66
N GLU A 68 -10.97 -7.72 9.47
CA GLU A 68 -11.99 -8.77 9.26
C GLU A 68 -11.42 -10.19 9.44
N LEU A 69 -10.12 -10.39 9.15
CA LEU A 69 -9.45 -11.69 9.28
C LEU A 69 -8.99 -11.99 10.71
N GLY A 70 -8.67 -10.97 11.50
CA GLY A 70 -8.32 -11.11 12.91
C GLY A 70 -7.56 -9.92 13.49
N GLU A 71 -7.50 -9.86 14.82
CA GLU A 71 -6.85 -8.77 15.56
C GLU A 71 -5.36 -8.65 15.23
N VAL A 72 -4.65 -9.78 15.14
CA VAL A 72 -3.21 -9.81 14.84
C VAL A 72 -2.94 -9.32 13.42
N GLN A 73 -3.73 -9.78 12.44
CA GLN A 73 -3.64 -9.32 11.06
C GLN A 73 -3.87 -7.81 10.98
N GLY A 74 -4.92 -7.31 11.64
CA GLY A 74 -5.23 -5.88 11.72
C GLY A 74 -4.09 -5.05 12.31
N ALA A 75 -3.54 -5.48 13.45
CA ALA A 75 -2.43 -4.81 14.12
C ALA A 75 -1.16 -4.77 13.24
N MET A 76 -0.78 -5.91 12.64
CA MET A 76 0.40 -5.99 11.78
C MET A 76 0.23 -5.24 10.46
N SER A 77 -0.99 -5.20 9.91
CA SER A 77 -1.32 -4.39 8.75
C SER A 77 -1.18 -2.90 9.04
N GLY A 78 -1.66 -2.44 10.20
CA GLY A 78 -1.49 -1.06 10.67
C GLY A 78 -0.01 -0.66 10.79
N LEU A 79 0.81 -1.49 11.44
CA LEU A 79 2.26 -1.29 11.53
C LEU A 79 2.90 -1.16 10.14
N SER A 80 2.53 -2.06 9.23
CA SER A 80 3.11 -2.13 7.89
C SER A 80 2.79 -0.90 7.05
N ILE A 81 1.58 -0.32 7.18
CA ILE A 81 1.23 0.95 6.54
C ILE A 81 2.14 2.08 7.00
N VAL A 82 2.41 2.18 8.31
CA VAL A 82 3.25 3.24 8.87
C VAL A 82 4.67 3.12 8.32
N VAL A 83 5.25 1.92 8.37
CA VAL A 83 6.59 1.66 7.85
C VAL A 83 6.67 1.97 6.35
N THR A 84 5.72 1.46 5.56
CA THR A 84 5.68 1.69 4.11
C THR A 84 5.51 3.18 3.79
N GLY A 85 4.69 3.90 4.56
CA GLY A 85 4.51 5.34 4.43
C GLY A 85 5.80 6.12 4.65
N ILE A 86 6.54 5.82 5.72
CA ILE A 86 7.84 6.44 6.03
C ILE A 86 8.84 6.18 4.89
N VAL A 87 8.94 4.92 4.44
CA VAL A 87 9.84 4.54 3.34
C VAL A 87 9.51 5.31 2.07
N VAL A 88 8.23 5.39 1.68
CA VAL A 88 7.83 6.10 0.45
C VAL A 88 8.13 7.60 0.55
N VAL A 89 7.89 8.23 1.71
CA VAL A 89 8.18 9.67 1.89
C VAL A 89 9.68 9.94 1.76
N ILE A 90 10.53 9.08 2.33
CA ILE A 90 11.99 9.23 2.22
C ILE A 90 12.48 9.01 0.79
N LEU A 91 11.87 8.07 0.06
CA LEU A 91 12.29 7.72 -1.30
C LEU A 91 11.72 8.66 -2.39
N ALA A 92 10.58 9.29 -2.16
CA ALA A 92 9.91 10.19 -3.09
C ALA A 92 10.82 11.25 -3.75
N PRO A 93 11.68 12.00 -3.03
CA PRO A 93 12.55 13.01 -3.67
C PRO A 93 13.60 12.41 -4.62
N PHE A 94 13.95 11.14 -4.46
CA PHE A 94 14.89 10.44 -5.36
C PHE A 94 14.20 9.90 -6.62
N ALA A 95 12.87 9.86 -6.66
CA ALA A 95 12.13 9.35 -7.81
C ALA A 95 12.21 10.30 -9.02
N GLN A 96 12.15 11.62 -8.81
CA GLN A 96 12.27 12.60 -9.90
C GLN A 96 13.57 12.49 -10.72
N PRO A 97 14.77 12.51 -10.11
CA PRO A 97 16.01 12.39 -10.89
C PRO A 97 16.12 11.05 -11.62
N MET A 98 15.52 9.98 -11.09
CA MET A 98 15.46 8.68 -11.78
C MET A 98 14.52 8.71 -13.00
N ILE A 99 13.37 9.37 -12.90
CA ILE A 99 12.44 9.54 -14.02
C ILE A 99 13.10 10.36 -15.14
N GLU A 100 13.78 11.45 -14.80
CA GLU A 100 14.53 12.27 -15.77
C GLU A 100 15.64 11.47 -16.45
N LEU A 101 16.38 10.63 -15.73
CA LEU A 101 17.41 9.78 -16.32
C LEU A 101 16.85 8.76 -17.34
N LEU A 102 15.66 8.23 -17.09
CA LEU A 102 15.06 7.16 -17.90
C LEU A 102 14.27 7.68 -19.11
N PHE A 103 13.67 8.86 -19.00
CA PHE A 103 12.74 9.39 -19.99
C PHE A 103 13.10 10.80 -20.51
N GLY A 104 14.17 11.40 -19.99
CA GLY A 104 14.69 12.71 -20.41
C GLY A 104 15.74 12.64 -21.51
#